data_AF-A0A519LDH9-F1
#
_entry.id   AF-A0A519LDH9-F1
#
_cell.length_a   1.000
_cell.length_b   1.000
_cell.length_c   1.000
_cell.angle_alpha   90.00
_cell.angle_beta   90.00
_cell.angle_gamma   90.00
#
_symmetry.space_group_name_H-M   'P 1'
#
loop_
_entity.id
_entity.type
_entity.pdbx_description
1 polymer ?
#
loop_
_entity_poly.entity_id
_entity_poly.type
_entity_poly.pdbx_seq_one_letter_code
_entity_poly.pdbx_strand_id
1 'polypeptide(L)'
;MTEKQMRDTATFQNIKKALSPKLLFLAALLCAGISLNAANVGTNKRVTLKVENEGIKNIFQEIEKQADVHFMYESSQINANQKISLKLNNVTLEQALDK
;
A
#
# COMPACT_ATOMS: atom_id res chain seq x y z
N MET A 1 -51.78 22.45 6.73
CA MET A 1 -50.52 21.76 7.07
C MET A 1 -50.80 20.27 7.06
N THR A 2 -50.28 19.53 6.09
CA THR A 2 -50.69 18.15 5.78
C THR A 2 -50.05 17.12 6.71
N GLU A 3 -50.81 16.07 7.09
CA GLU A 3 -50.38 14.97 7.97
C GLU A 3 -49.01 14.37 7.63
N LYS A 4 -48.67 14.32 6.34
CA LYS A 4 -47.39 13.80 5.86
C LYS A 4 -46.20 14.58 6.42
N GLN A 5 -46.33 15.91 6.51
CA GLN A 5 -45.29 16.80 7.04
C GLN A 5 -45.10 16.67 8.57
N MET A 6 -46.14 16.25 9.31
CA MET A 6 -46.02 15.95 10.74
C MET A 6 -45.37 14.59 11.01
N ARG A 7 -45.55 13.61 10.12
CA ARG A 7 -44.88 12.29 10.24
C ARG A 7 -43.40 12.37 9.89
N ASP A 8 -43.04 13.13 8.86
CA ASP A 8 -41.64 13.27 8.41
C ASP A 8 -40.77 13.98 9.47
N THR A 9 -41.31 15.01 10.13
CA THR A 9 -40.61 15.75 11.19
C THR A 9 -40.46 14.93 12.48
N ALA A 10 -41.45 14.11 12.85
CA ALA A 10 -41.38 13.21 14.00
C ALA A 10 -40.34 12.08 13.79
N THR A 11 -40.28 11.52 12.58
CA THR A 11 -39.33 10.44 12.25
C THR A 11 -37.88 10.94 12.30
N PHE A 12 -37.63 12.16 11.81
CA PHE A 12 -36.31 12.79 11.89
C PHE A 12 -35.90 13.13 13.34
N GLN A 13 -36.85 13.52 14.21
CA GLN A 13 -36.58 13.73 15.63
C GLN A 13 -36.23 12.45 16.38
N ASN A 14 -36.82 11.30 16.01
CA ASN A 14 -36.50 10.00 16.61
C ASN A 14 -35.12 9.50 16.20
N ILE A 15 -34.68 9.74 14.95
CA ILE A 15 -33.31 9.43 14.50
C ILE A 15 -32.28 10.28 15.26
N LYS A 16 -32.58 11.57 15.51
CA LYS A 16 -31.74 12.44 16.34
C LYS A 16 -31.67 12.04 17.80
N LYS A 17 -32.76 11.47 18.36
CA LYS A 17 -32.81 10.95 19.73
C LYS A 17 -32.13 9.58 19.88
N ALA A 18 -32.05 8.78 18.82
CA ALA A 18 -31.43 7.47 18.84
C ALA A 18 -29.89 7.52 18.83
N LEU A 19 -29.30 8.63 18.39
CA LEU A 19 -27.85 8.82 18.36
C LEU A 19 -27.38 9.46 19.68
N SER A 20 -27.21 8.65 20.71
CA SER A 20 -26.69 9.15 21.99
C SER A 20 -25.28 9.74 21.81
N PRO A 21 -24.93 10.85 22.49
CA PRO A 21 -23.59 11.45 22.39
C PRO A 21 -22.49 10.47 22.84
N LYS A 22 -22.83 9.50 23.69
CA LYS A 22 -21.95 8.40 24.11
C LYS A 22 -21.58 7.46 22.95
N LEU A 23 -22.52 7.16 22.06
CA LEU A 23 -22.27 6.30 20.89
C LEU A 23 -21.38 7.01 19.86
N LEU A 24 -21.63 8.31 19.64
CA LEU A 24 -20.76 9.15 18.80
C LEU A 24 -19.35 9.26 19.37
N PHE A 25 -19.21 9.46 20.67
CA PHE A 25 -17.91 9.54 21.34
C PHE A 25 -17.15 8.20 21.28
N LEU A 26 -17.86 7.08 21.46
CA LEU A 26 -17.29 5.74 21.32
C LEU A 26 -16.83 5.47 19.87
N ALA A 27 -17.63 5.84 18.88
CA ALA A 27 -17.26 5.72 17.47
C ALA A 27 -16.03 6.58 17.12
N ALA A 28 -15.98 7.82 17.63
CA ALA A 28 -14.82 8.70 17.45
C ALA A 28 -13.55 8.12 18.11
N LEU A 29 -13.66 7.54 19.31
CA LEU A 29 -12.54 6.89 20.00
C LEU A 29 -12.04 5.65 19.25
N LEU A 30 -12.94 4.87 18.64
CA LEU A 30 -12.60 3.72 17.80
C LEU A 30 -11.88 4.14 16.51
N CYS A 31 -12.30 5.23 15.87
CA CYS A 31 -11.64 5.75 14.67
C CYS A 31 -10.29 6.42 14.98
N ALA A 32 -10.13 7.02 16.16
CA ALA A 32 -8.88 7.66 16.58
C ALA A 32 -7.70 6.67 16.75
N GLY A 33 -7.98 5.37 16.88
CA GLY A 33 -6.97 4.32 16.99
C GLY A 33 -6.43 3.78 15.66
N ILE A 34 -7.01 4.18 14.52
CA ILE A 34 -6.57 3.69 13.20
C ILE A 34 -5.43 4.58 12.70
N SER A 35 -4.24 4.38 13.25
CA SER A 35 -3.02 4.94 12.67
C SER A 35 -2.72 4.20 11.37
N LEU A 36 -2.80 4.91 10.23
CA LEU A 36 -2.37 4.41 8.92
C LEU A 36 -0.84 4.28 8.92
N ASN A 37 -0.33 3.14 9.40
CA ASN A 37 1.06 2.76 9.18
C ASN A 37 1.20 2.32 7.73
N ALA A 38 1.47 3.26 6.83
CA ALA A 38 1.93 2.94 5.49
C ALA A 38 3.36 2.40 5.63
N ALA A 39 3.51 1.07 5.71
CA ALA A 39 4.81 0.45 5.57
C ALA A 39 5.33 0.76 4.15
N ASN A 40 6.20 1.75 4.05
CA ASN A 40 6.87 2.11 2.81
C ASN A 40 7.92 1.03 2.49
N VAL A 41 7.46 -0.03 1.83
CA VAL A 41 8.27 -1.19 1.40
C VAL A 41 9.49 -0.73 0.59
N GLY A 42 9.40 0.40 -0.13
CA GLY A 42 10.49 0.97 -0.93
C GLY A 42 11.56 1.73 -0.14
N THR A 43 11.24 2.38 0.98
CA THR A 43 12.17 3.34 1.62
C THR A 43 13.19 2.67 2.54
N ASN A 44 12.83 1.56 3.18
CA ASN A 44 13.70 0.92 4.20
C ASN A 44 14.56 -0.21 3.64
N LYS A 45 14.23 -0.75 2.46
CA LYS A 45 14.96 -1.86 1.85
C LYS A 45 16.07 -1.31 0.98
N ARG A 46 17.32 -1.56 1.41
CA ARG A 46 18.53 -1.13 0.69
C ARG A 46 19.12 -2.29 -0.07
N VAL A 47 19.50 -2.04 -1.32
CA VAL A 47 20.04 -3.04 -2.24
C VAL A 47 21.44 -2.63 -2.68
N THR A 48 22.37 -3.57 -2.64
CA THR A 48 23.71 -3.44 -3.21
C THR A 48 23.95 -4.61 -4.15
N LEU A 49 24.21 -4.33 -5.41
CA LEU A 49 24.36 -5.35 -6.42
C LEU A 49 25.42 -4.92 -7.43
N LYS A 50 26.39 -5.78 -7.71
CA LYS A 50 27.33 -5.58 -8.80
C LYS A 50 27.30 -6.84 -9.67
N VAL A 51 26.72 -6.70 -10.85
CA VAL A 51 26.60 -7.78 -11.83
C VAL A 51 27.09 -7.29 -13.18
N GLU A 52 27.73 -8.18 -13.92
CA GLU A 52 28.27 -7.90 -15.25
C GLU A 52 27.79 -9.02 -16.18
N ASN A 53 27.12 -8.67 -17.28
CA ASN A 53 26.64 -9.62 -18.28
C ASN A 53 25.70 -10.73 -17.69
N GLU A 54 24.83 -10.35 -16.77
CA GLU A 54 23.92 -11.26 -16.06
C GLU A 54 22.50 -11.25 -16.63
N GLY A 55 21.82 -12.39 -16.49
CA GLY A 55 20.43 -12.51 -16.92
C GLY A 55 19.48 -11.79 -15.95
N ILE A 56 18.46 -11.12 -16.47
CA ILE A 56 17.50 -10.34 -15.66
C ILE A 56 16.82 -11.17 -14.55
N LYS A 57 16.59 -12.46 -14.79
CA LYS A 57 16.06 -13.38 -13.78
C LYS A 57 16.99 -13.51 -12.57
N ASN A 58 18.30 -13.66 -12.79
CA ASN A 58 19.29 -13.74 -11.72
C ASN A 58 19.37 -12.42 -10.95
N ILE A 59 19.31 -11.29 -11.67
CA ILE A 59 19.31 -9.95 -11.08
C ILE A 59 18.13 -9.79 -10.13
N PHE A 60 16.92 -10.13 -10.58
CA PHE A 60 15.73 -10.08 -9.74
C PHE A 60 15.84 -11.01 -8.53
N GLN A 61 16.31 -12.25 -8.70
CA GLN A 61 16.52 -13.17 -7.58
C GLN A 61 17.49 -12.63 -6.52
N GLU A 62 18.56 -11.94 -6.91
CA GLU A 62 19.47 -11.32 -5.96
C GLU A 62 18.84 -10.11 -5.22
N ILE A 63 17.95 -9.37 -5.90
CA ILE A 63 17.20 -8.28 -5.27
C ILE A 63 16.14 -8.84 -4.30
N GLU A 64 15.42 -9.90 -4.66
CA GLU A 64 14.43 -10.58 -3.81
C GLU A 64 15.05 -11.01 -2.48
N LYS A 65 16.25 -11.61 -2.51
CA LYS A 65 16.99 -12.04 -1.32
C LYS A 65 17.37 -10.88 -0.39
N GLN A 66 17.73 -9.72 -0.94
CA GLN A 66 18.17 -8.56 -0.16
C GLN A 66 16.99 -7.74 0.40
N ALA A 67 15.94 -7.58 -0.41
CA ALA A 67 14.80 -6.75 -0.06
C ALA A 67 13.67 -7.52 0.63
N ASP A 68 13.72 -8.85 0.66
CA ASP A 68 12.66 -9.73 1.17
C ASP A 68 11.33 -9.46 0.45
N VAL A 69 11.38 -9.55 -0.89
CA VAL A 69 10.27 -9.32 -1.81
C VAL A 69 10.20 -10.44 -2.84
N HIS A 70 9.08 -10.52 -3.57
CA HIS A 70 8.93 -11.42 -4.70
C HIS A 70 8.44 -10.66 -5.94
N PHE A 71 9.13 -10.82 -7.06
CA PHE A 71 8.78 -10.19 -8.33
C PHE A 71 7.87 -11.10 -9.16
N MET A 72 6.75 -10.53 -9.62
CA MET A 72 5.85 -11.15 -10.57
C MET A 72 5.91 -10.40 -11.89
N TYR A 73 6.13 -11.10 -13.00
CA TYR A 73 6.21 -10.54 -14.33
C TYR A 73 5.77 -11.56 -15.38
N GLU A 74 5.33 -11.08 -16.54
CA GLU A 74 5.03 -11.95 -17.68
C GLU A 74 6.30 -12.29 -18.46
N SER A 75 6.52 -13.58 -18.71
CA SER A 75 7.67 -14.06 -19.50
C SER A 75 7.70 -13.53 -20.93
N SER A 76 6.57 -13.10 -21.48
CA SER A 76 6.46 -12.46 -22.80
C SER A 76 7.00 -11.03 -22.82
N GLN A 77 6.93 -10.34 -21.69
CA GLN A 77 7.36 -8.94 -21.56
C GLN A 77 8.84 -8.82 -21.17
N ILE A 78 9.43 -9.90 -20.66
CA ILE A 78 10.84 -9.92 -20.25
C ILE A 78 11.65 -10.85 -21.15
N ASN A 79 12.70 -10.31 -21.76
CA ASN A 79 13.64 -11.11 -22.53
C ASN A 79 14.59 -11.88 -21.61
N ALA A 80 14.35 -13.18 -21.43
CA ALA A 80 15.17 -14.05 -20.58
C ALA A 80 16.65 -14.15 -21.03
N ASN A 81 16.95 -13.89 -22.30
CA ASN A 81 18.31 -13.92 -22.85
C ASN A 81 19.02 -12.56 -22.74
N GLN A 82 18.32 -11.51 -22.32
CA GLN A 82 18.92 -10.20 -22.14
C GLN A 82 19.97 -10.26 -21.03
N LYS A 83 21.16 -9.78 -21.36
CA LYS A 83 22.26 -9.65 -20.44
C LYS A 83 22.44 -8.19 -20.04
N ILE A 84 22.51 -7.94 -18.74
CA ILE A 84 22.58 -6.61 -18.16
C ILE A 84 23.79 -6.55 -17.22
N SER A 85 24.52 -5.45 -17.30
CA SER A 85 25.55 -5.09 -16.32
C SER A 85 25.02 -3.96 -15.47
N LEU A 86 24.89 -4.19 -14.17
CA LEU A 86 24.26 -3.26 -13.23
C LEU A 86 25.12 -3.11 -11.98
N LYS A 87 25.35 -1.86 -11.58
CA LYS A 87 26.08 -1.52 -10.35
C LYS A 87 25.22 -0.61 -9.48
N LEU A 88 24.68 -1.19 -8.42
CA LEU A 88 23.91 -0.54 -7.37
C LEU A 88 24.72 -0.52 -6.10
N ASN A 89 24.90 0.66 -5.52
CA ASN A 89 25.62 0.85 -4.28
C ASN A 89 24.67 1.39 -3.23
N ASN A 90 24.15 0.50 -2.38
CA ASN A 90 23.34 0.86 -1.23
C ASN A 90 22.19 1.81 -1.62
N VAL A 91 21.38 1.44 -2.62
CA VAL A 91 20.25 2.24 -3.12
C VAL A 91 18.94 1.71 -2.55
N THR A 92 17.87 2.50 -2.58
CA THR A 92 16.53 1.99 -2.22
C THR A 92 16.02 1.00 -3.29
N LEU A 93 15.09 0.13 -2.91
CA LEU A 93 14.47 -0.81 -3.85
C LEU A 93 13.82 -0.09 -5.04
N GLU A 94 13.15 1.02 -4.80
CA GLU A 94 12.54 1.85 -5.86
C GLU A 94 13.60 2.36 -6.84
N GLN A 95 14.68 2.94 -6.33
CA GLN A 95 15.80 3.40 -7.15
C GLN A 95 16.52 2.27 -7.90
N ALA A 96 16.48 1.04 -7.38
CA ALA A 96 17.05 -0.11 -8.04
C ALA A 96 16.23 -0.56 -9.25
N LEU A 97 14.90 -0.44 -9.18
CA LEU A 97 13.97 -0.85 -10.23
C LEU A 97 13.85 0.18 -11.36
N ASP A 98 14.17 1.45 -11.09
CA ASP A 98 14.23 2.53 -12.09
C ASP A 98 15.48 2.48 -12.98
N LYS A 99 16.45 1.61 -12.67
CA LYS A 99 17.74 1.50 -13.37
C LYS A 99 17.71 0.43 -14.46
#